data_AF-A0A917JQ53-F1
#
_entry.id   AF-A0A917JQ53-F1
#
_cell.length_a   1.000
_cell.length_b   1.000
_cell.length_c   1.000
_cell.angle_alpha   90.00
_cell.angle_beta   90.00
_cell.angle_gamma   90.00
#
_symmetry.space_group_name_H-M   'P 1'
#
loop_
_entity.id
_entity.type
_entity.pdbx_description
1 polymer ?
#
loop_
_entity_poly.entity_id
_entity_poly.type
_entity_poly.pdbx_seq_one_letter_code
_entity_poly.pdbx_strand_id
1 'polypeptide(L)'
;MKWKIFIVVFLFWILPAYAGSLNVGITGDNPPFCSTADQSHHYYGFDMEIMDQLGKRLNQPINYIVMSFHQLFTAIDNETIDLAIDSIIITPQREKDEPLTAVL
;
A
#
# COMPACT_ATOMS: atom_id res chain seq x y z
N MET A 1 -16.99 31.52 31.28
CA MET A 1 -15.79 31.28 30.44
C MET A 1 -15.30 29.82 30.41
N LYS A 2 -15.55 28.99 31.45
CA LYS A 2 -15.09 27.58 31.50
C LYS A 2 -15.78 26.62 30.51
N TRP A 3 -17.04 26.89 30.14
CA TRP A 3 -17.82 26.11 29.16
C TRP A 3 -17.18 26.04 27.76
N LYS A 4 -16.55 27.14 27.31
CA LYS A 4 -15.94 27.20 25.98
C LYS A 4 -14.74 26.23 25.86
N ILE A 5 -14.03 25.99 26.95
CA ILE A 5 -12.93 25.00 27.01
C ILE A 5 -13.50 23.58 26.92
N PHE A 6 -14.63 23.33 27.57
CA PHE A 6 -15.31 22.03 27.51
C PHE A 6 -15.78 21.67 26.09
N ILE A 7 -16.29 22.66 25.33
CA ILE A 7 -16.67 22.47 23.92
C ILE A 7 -15.46 22.10 23.06
N VAL A 8 -14.31 22.78 23.25
CA VAL A 8 -13.10 22.53 22.43
C VAL A 8 -12.53 21.14 22.69
N VAL A 9 -12.50 20.70 23.95
CA VAL A 9 -12.05 19.34 24.31
C VAL A 9 -13.01 18.28 23.77
N PHE A 10 -14.33 18.54 23.82
CA PHE A 10 -15.33 17.64 23.25
C PHE A 10 -15.22 17.53 21.73
N LEU A 11 -14.96 18.64 21.02
CA LEU A 11 -14.76 18.66 19.56
C LEU A 11 -13.49 17.90 19.13
N PHE A 12 -12.44 17.91 19.95
CA PHE A 12 -11.20 17.18 19.65
C PHE A 12 -11.38 15.65 19.76
N TRP A 13 -12.33 15.18 20.56
CA TRP A 13 -12.68 13.76 20.68
C TRP A 13 -13.48 13.20 19.50
N ILE A 14 -14.05 14.06 18.65
CA ILE A 14 -14.89 13.66 17.51
C ILE A 14 -14.09 13.59 16.20
N LEU A 15 -12.76 13.77 16.24
CA LEU A 15 -11.93 13.58 15.06
C LEU A 15 -11.80 12.07 14.82
N PRO A 16 -12.41 11.51 13.75
CA PRO A 16 -12.13 10.13 13.38
C PRO A 16 -10.65 10.02 13.02
N ALA A 17 -9.93 9.14 13.69
CA ALA A 17 -8.61 8.71 13.27
C ALA A 17 -8.78 7.86 12.00
N TYR A 18 -8.74 8.51 10.83
CA TYR A 18 -8.69 7.79 9.57
C TYR A 18 -7.29 7.19 9.41
N ALA A 19 -7.24 5.87 9.29
CA ALA A 19 -6.03 5.21 8.85
C ALA A 19 -5.77 5.60 7.37
N GLY A 20 -4.51 5.91 7.04
CA GLY A 20 -4.11 6.30 5.69
C GLY A 20 -4.34 5.18 4.67
N SER A 21 -4.27 5.53 3.38
CA SER A 21 -4.18 4.55 2.30
C SER A 21 -2.90 3.74 2.39
N LEU A 22 -2.96 2.47 2.01
CA LEU A 22 -1.77 1.64 1.83
C LEU A 22 -1.20 1.89 0.43
N ASN A 23 0.01 2.41 0.35
CA ASN A 23 0.73 2.64 -0.89
C ASN A 23 1.45 1.36 -1.31
N VAL A 24 1.07 0.81 -2.45
CA VAL A 24 1.54 -0.50 -2.91
C VAL A 24 2.29 -0.36 -4.22
N GLY A 25 3.57 -0.69 -4.24
CA GLY A 25 4.41 -0.67 -5.42
C GLY A 25 4.15 -1.88 -6.32
N ILE A 26 3.97 -1.63 -7.62
CA ILE A 26 3.74 -2.64 -8.66
C ILE A 26 4.53 -2.29 -9.93
N THR A 27 4.76 -3.27 -10.81
CA THR A 27 5.37 -3.00 -12.14
C THR A 27 4.33 -2.76 -13.23
N GLY A 28 3.17 -3.42 -13.12
CA GLY A 28 2.06 -3.25 -14.07
C GLY A 28 2.28 -3.93 -15.43
N ASP A 29 3.33 -4.74 -15.59
CA ASP A 29 3.72 -5.39 -16.85
C ASP A 29 4.10 -6.89 -16.68
N ASN A 30 3.65 -7.52 -15.59
CA ASN A 30 3.95 -8.90 -15.21
C ASN A 30 2.69 -9.80 -15.18
N PRO A 31 2.07 -10.11 -16.33
CA PRO A 31 0.94 -11.03 -16.37
C PRO A 31 1.36 -12.47 -16.02
N PRO A 32 0.51 -13.24 -15.32
CA PRO A 32 -0.87 -12.95 -14.92
C PRO A 32 -1.02 -12.30 -13.53
N PHE A 33 0.07 -11.82 -12.92
CA PHE A 33 0.09 -11.37 -11.52
C PHE A 33 -0.28 -9.91 -11.37
N CYS A 34 0.32 -9.05 -12.19
CA CYS A 34 0.07 -7.62 -12.18
C CYS A 34 0.11 -7.06 -13.61
N SER A 35 -0.95 -6.40 -14.04
CA SER A 35 -1.04 -5.81 -15.38
C SER A 35 -1.89 -4.55 -15.38
N THR A 36 -1.44 -3.57 -16.14
CA THR A 36 -2.18 -2.33 -16.37
C THR A 36 -3.29 -2.59 -17.40
N ALA A 37 -4.55 -2.34 -17.03
CA ALA A 37 -5.70 -2.52 -17.91
C ALA A 37 -5.87 -1.34 -18.88
N ASP A 38 -5.67 -0.11 -18.37
CA ASP A 38 -5.86 1.12 -19.13
C ASP A 38 -5.07 2.29 -18.53
N GLN A 39 -5.22 3.48 -19.12
CA GLN A 39 -4.54 4.71 -18.68
C GLN A 39 -5.21 5.36 -17.44
N SER A 40 -6.28 4.78 -16.91
CA SER A 40 -7.08 5.31 -15.80
C SER A 40 -6.70 4.66 -14.46
N HIS A 41 -5.49 4.11 -14.34
CA HIS A 41 -5.00 3.43 -13.13
C HIS A 41 -5.84 2.21 -12.72
N HIS A 42 -6.42 1.50 -13.69
CA HIS A 42 -7.01 0.20 -13.45
C HIS A 42 -5.97 -0.90 -13.64
N TYR A 43 -5.87 -1.78 -12.64
CA TYR A 43 -4.91 -2.89 -12.61
C TYR A 43 -5.65 -4.21 -12.42
N TYR A 44 -5.11 -5.28 -12.97
CA TYR A 44 -5.67 -6.62 -12.86
C TYR A 44 -4.56 -7.66 -12.74
N GLY A 45 -4.94 -8.84 -12.27
CA GLY A 45 -4.04 -9.97 -12.06
C GLY A 45 -4.18 -10.54 -10.65
N PHE A 46 -3.54 -11.69 -10.43
CA PHE A 46 -3.65 -12.43 -9.18
C PHE A 46 -3.26 -11.60 -7.94
N ASP A 47 -2.18 -10.84 -8.03
CA ASP A 47 -1.68 -10.02 -6.91
C ASP A 47 -2.62 -8.85 -6.63
N MET A 48 -3.20 -8.26 -7.68
CA MET A 48 -4.16 -7.16 -7.55
C MET A 48 -5.45 -7.63 -6.87
N GLU A 49 -5.93 -8.82 -7.23
CA GLU A 49 -7.10 -9.42 -6.57
C GLU A 49 -6.85 -9.68 -5.09
N ILE A 50 -5.66 -10.17 -4.71
CA ILE A 50 -5.27 -10.36 -3.30
C ILE A 50 -5.27 -9.02 -2.57
N MET A 51 -4.66 -7.99 -3.14
CA MET A 51 -4.54 -6.68 -2.50
C MET A 51 -5.88 -5.96 -2.35
N ASP A 52 -6.75 -6.04 -3.34
CA ASP A 52 -8.11 -5.51 -3.25
C ASP A 52 -8.92 -6.21 -2.14
N GLN A 53 -8.74 -7.52 -2.00
CA GLN A 53 -9.36 -8.31 -0.94
C GLN A 53 -8.78 -7.99 0.44
N LEU A 54 -7.49 -7.66 0.53
CA LEU A 54 -6.83 -7.19 1.73
C LEU A 54 -7.36 -5.81 2.15
N GLY A 55 -7.39 -4.84 1.23
CA GLY A 55 -7.91 -3.50 1.49
C GLY A 55 -9.34 -3.50 2.02
N LYS A 56 -10.21 -4.36 1.45
CA LYS A 56 -11.59 -4.57 1.95
C LYS A 56 -11.63 -5.11 3.38
N ARG A 57 -10.73 -6.03 3.75
CA ARG A 57 -10.66 -6.61 5.11
C ARG A 57 -10.10 -5.63 6.13
N LEU A 58 -9.13 -4.81 5.71
CA LEU A 58 -8.52 -3.77 6.54
C LEU A 58 -9.40 -2.51 6.63
N ASN A 59 -10.43 -2.40 5.77
CA ASN A 59 -11.21 -1.18 5.59
C ASN A 59 -10.31 0.03 5.27
N GLN A 60 -9.28 -0.20 4.44
CA GLN A 60 -8.32 0.79 3.99
C GLN A 60 -8.24 0.82 2.47
N PRO A 61 -8.16 2.02 1.85
CA PRO A 61 -7.94 2.12 0.42
C PRO A 61 -6.51 1.68 0.06
N ILE A 62 -6.38 0.96 -1.04
CA ILE A 62 -5.10 0.61 -1.66
C ILE A 62 -4.80 1.63 -2.74
N ASN A 63 -3.60 2.19 -2.72
CA ASN A 63 -3.08 3.10 -3.74
C ASN A 63 -1.93 2.43 -4.47
N TYR A 64 -2.17 1.97 -5.69
CA TYR A 64 -1.14 1.31 -6.50
C TYR A 64 -0.22 2.33 -7.16
N ILE A 65 1.09 2.11 -7.05
CA ILE A 65 2.14 2.99 -7.58
C ILE A 65 2.99 2.18 -8.54
N VAL A 66 2.89 2.51 -9.82
CA VAL A 66 3.63 1.84 -10.89
C VAL A 66 5.07 2.34 -10.93
N MET A 67 6.03 1.42 -10.87
CA MET A 67 7.47 1.69 -10.99
C MET A 67 8.22 0.49 -11.55
N SER A 68 9.49 0.65 -11.91
CA SER A 68 10.30 -0.49 -12.35
C SER A 68 10.60 -1.45 -11.19
N PHE A 69 10.81 -2.73 -11.50
CA PHE A 69 11.13 -3.76 -10.50
C PHE A 69 12.28 -3.37 -9.55
N HIS A 70 13.33 -2.74 -10.07
CA HIS A 70 14.46 -2.31 -9.24
C HIS A 70 14.11 -1.13 -8.31
N GLN A 71 13.16 -0.28 -8.71
CA GLN A 71 12.72 0.84 -7.89
C GLN A 71 11.87 0.40 -6.70
N LEU A 72 11.22 -0.77 -6.75
CA LEU A 72 10.40 -1.28 -5.65
C LEU A 72 11.20 -1.35 -4.34
N PHE A 73 12.39 -1.96 -4.37
CA PHE A 73 13.25 -2.11 -3.20
C PHE A 73 13.69 -0.75 -2.63
N THR A 74 14.20 0.13 -3.50
CA THR A 74 14.55 1.49 -3.09
C THR A 74 13.36 2.29 -2.56
N ALA A 75 12.15 2.02 -3.06
CA ALA A 75 10.94 2.69 -2.60
C ALA A 75 10.48 2.18 -1.22
N ILE A 76 10.68 0.89 -0.93
CA ILE A 76 10.49 0.31 0.41
C ILE A 76 11.50 0.93 1.39
N ASP A 77 12.79 0.93 1.03
CA ASP A 77 13.87 1.50 1.86
C ASP A 77 13.64 2.98 2.22
N ASN A 78 13.06 3.74 1.29
CA ASN A 78 12.77 5.16 1.48
C ASN A 78 11.37 5.42 2.07
N GLU A 79 10.62 4.38 2.43
CA GLU A 79 9.25 4.46 2.98
C GLU A 79 8.28 5.24 2.06
N THR A 80 8.51 5.21 0.74
CA THR A 80 7.61 5.86 -0.24
C THR A 80 6.47 4.93 -0.66
N ILE A 81 6.65 3.63 -0.47
CA ILE A 81 5.62 2.59 -0.54
C ILE A 81 5.65 1.75 0.75
N ASP A 82 4.50 1.20 1.13
CA ASP A 82 4.36 0.37 2.32
C ASP A 82 4.61 -1.12 2.01
N LEU A 83 4.36 -1.54 0.77
CA LEU A 83 4.47 -2.92 0.29
C LEU A 83 4.78 -2.92 -1.20
N ALA A 84 5.69 -3.80 -1.63
CA ALA A 84 5.88 -4.15 -3.02
C ALA A 84 5.19 -5.50 -3.30
N ILE A 85 4.37 -5.58 -4.35
CA ILE A 85 3.76 -6.84 -4.77
C ILE A 85 3.88 -7.02 -6.28
N ASP A 86 4.58 -8.06 -6.72
CA ASP A 86 4.78 -8.37 -8.14
C ASP A 86 5.29 -9.80 -8.37
N SER A 87 4.70 -10.80 -7.73
CA SER A 87 5.17 -12.18 -7.70
C SER A 87 6.66 -12.30 -7.31
N ILE A 88 7.08 -11.52 -6.33
CA ILE A 88 8.50 -11.35 -6.03
C ILE A 88 9.04 -12.60 -5.33
N ILE A 89 9.82 -13.39 -6.08
CA ILE A 89 10.40 -14.63 -5.54
C ILE A 89 11.37 -14.30 -4.40
N ILE A 90 11.06 -14.84 -3.22
CA ILE A 90 11.93 -14.79 -2.05
C ILE A 90 13.22 -15.54 -2.38
N THR A 91 14.35 -14.87 -2.15
CA THR A 91 15.69 -15.46 -2.28
C THR A 91 16.49 -15.11 -1.03
N PRO A 92 17.53 -15.90 -0.67
CA PRO A 92 18.36 -15.61 0.50
C PRO A 92 19.01 -14.21 0.46
N GLN A 93 19.28 -13.69 -0.74
CA GLN A 93 19.81 -12.34 -0.90
C GLN A 93 18.76 -11.29 -0.53
N ARG A 94 17.53 -11.41 -1.04
CA ARG A 94 16.45 -10.45 -0.75
C ARG A 94 15.96 -10.51 0.68
N GLU A 95 15.87 -11.71 1.27
CA GLU A 95 15.46 -11.87 2.68
C GLU A 95 16.43 -11.19 3.66
N LYS A 96 17.71 -11.06 3.28
CA LYS A 96 18.70 -10.36 4.09
C LYS A 96 18.53 -8.83 4.03
N ASP A 97 18.13 -8.32 2.89
CA ASP A 97 18.09 -6.90 2.60
C ASP A 97 16.70 -6.30 2.90
N GLU A 98 15.62 -7.10 2.78
CA GLU A 98 14.23 -6.66 2.86
C GLU A 98 13.40 -7.52 3.83
N PRO A 99 12.56 -6.92 4.69
CA PRO A 99 11.64 -7.68 5.52
C PRO A 99 10.59 -8.38 4.64
N LEU A 100 10.40 -9.70 4.86
CA LEU A 100 9.48 -10.56 4.07
C LEU A 100 8.03 -10.07 4.00
N THR A 101 7.60 -9.22 4.94
CA THR A 101 6.24 -8.65 4.95
C THR A 101 6.09 -7.43 4.04
N ALA A 102 7.19 -6.83 3.60
CA ALA A 102 7.22 -5.64 2.75
C ALA A 102 7.34 -5.98 1.25
N VAL A 103 7.59 -7.26 0.91
CA VAL A 103 7.88 -7.72 -0.46
C VAL A 103 7.16 -9.05 -0.72
N LEU A 104 6.20 -9.06 -1.64
CA LEU A 104 5.38 -10.24 -1.99
C LEU A 104 5.31 -10.52 -3.50
#